data_AF-M5CAV0-F1
#
_entry.id   AF-M5CAV0-F1
#
_cell.length_a   1.000
_cell.length_b   1.000
_cell.length_c   1.000
_cell.angle_alpha   90.00
_cell.angle_beta   90.00
_cell.angle_gamma   90.00
#
_symmetry.space_group_name_H-M   'P 1'
#
loop_
_entity.id
_entity.type
_entity.pdbx_description
1 polymer ?
#
loop_
_entity_poly.entity_id
_entity_poly.type
_entity_poly.pdbx_seq_one_letter_code
_entity_poly.pdbx_strand_id
1 'polypeptide(L)'
;MFALVPSVLSRYVEFALGILATVLKLIREARIAWPSAADMKRYSDLIHARHPTIEGAFGFIDGLSLPVSTSSDPEVEQATYNGWLHDHRITNVIVFAPDGCILSARVNAPGSWHDSRTAGHIYTQLKDKTPAGFFLIADTAFPRTSADLTGKIKTPLKERAALGEDPIQAAQQLAYSNAITSARQPAEWGMRALQGAYGRLRMPLDINNPVGRRVLLDTCFRLHNLRTRLIGINQIRAVYMREWGSDSDQFLHELHSMLFSDIRDNDRVRRFHLQLAPGLGGT
;
A
#
# COMPACT_ATOMS: atom_id res chain seq x y z
N MET A 1 0.64 -17.81 28.76
CA MET A 1 -0.72 -17.37 29.18
C MET A 1 -1.53 -18.64 29.43
N PHE A 2 -1.45 -19.22 30.63
CA PHE A 2 -2.09 -20.49 30.98
C PHE A 2 -3.18 -20.21 32.02
N ALA A 3 -4.45 -20.24 31.60
CA ALA A 3 -5.69 -20.33 32.42
C ALA A 3 -6.93 -19.76 31.69
N LEU A 4 -6.76 -18.99 30.62
CA LEU A 4 -7.88 -18.44 29.86
C LEU A 4 -8.34 -19.42 28.78
N VAL A 5 -9.63 -19.76 28.81
CA VAL A 5 -10.28 -20.48 27.71
C VAL A 5 -10.13 -19.63 26.44
N PRO A 6 -9.72 -20.20 25.28
CA PRO A 6 -9.50 -19.44 24.05
C PRO A 6 -10.69 -18.58 23.63
N SER A 7 -11.91 -19.03 23.87
CA SER A 7 -13.14 -18.27 23.60
C SER A 7 -13.26 -17.01 24.45
N VAL A 8 -12.87 -17.08 25.72
CA VAL A 8 -12.85 -15.92 26.63
C VAL A 8 -11.79 -14.92 26.18
N LEU A 9 -10.59 -15.40 25.84
CA LEU A 9 -9.52 -14.56 25.33
C LEU A 9 -9.93 -13.84 24.02
N SER A 10 -10.57 -14.57 23.09
CA SER A 10 -11.05 -13.99 21.82
C SER A 10 -12.04 -12.84 22.05
N ARG A 11 -12.99 -13.02 22.98
CA ARG A 11 -13.96 -11.97 23.34
C ARG A 11 -13.28 -10.72 23.89
N TYR A 12 -12.29 -10.88 24.77
CA TYR A 12 -11.54 -9.73 25.30
C TYR A 12 -10.70 -9.04 24.22
N VAL A 13 -10.10 -9.81 23.30
CA VAL A 13 -9.35 -9.25 22.17
C VAL A 13 -10.27 -8.46 21.25
N GLU A 14 -11.44 -8.98 20.89
CA GLU A 14 -12.42 -8.27 20.06
C GLU A 14 -12.92 -6.99 20.74
N PHE A 15 -13.20 -7.06 22.04
CA PHE A 15 -13.62 -5.90 22.82
C PHE A 15 -12.52 -4.82 22.88
N ALA A 16 -11.29 -5.21 23.21
CA ALA A 16 -10.15 -4.30 23.26
C ALA A 16 -9.84 -3.69 21.89
N LEU A 17 -9.97 -4.48 20.82
CA LEU A 17 -9.80 -4.01 19.45
C LEU A 17 -10.87 -2.97 19.07
N GLY A 18 -12.12 -3.17 19.51
CA GLY A 18 -13.19 -2.18 19.34
C GLY A 18 -12.90 -0.84 20.04
N ILE A 19 -12.38 -0.89 21.27
CA ILE A 19 -11.94 0.31 22.00
C ILE A 19 -10.80 0.99 21.24
N LEU A 20 -9.76 0.24 20.87
CA LEU A 20 -8.61 0.78 20.14
C LEU A 20 -9.03 1.44 18.82
N ALA A 21 -9.89 0.79 18.04
CA ALA A 21 -10.44 1.35 16.81
C ALA A 21 -11.18 2.67 17.04
N THR A 22 -11.87 2.81 18.18
CA THR A 22 -12.59 4.02 18.55
C THR A 22 -11.62 5.14 18.95
N VAL A 23 -10.63 4.83 19.78
CA VAL A 23 -9.59 5.79 20.19
C VAL A 23 -8.80 6.30 18.99
N LEU A 24 -8.41 5.41 18.06
CA LEU A 24 -7.67 5.79 16.85
C LEU A 24 -8.47 6.70 15.90
N LYS A 25 -9.80 6.76 16.01
CA LYS A 25 -10.60 7.73 15.24
C LYS A 25 -10.49 9.15 15.79
N LEU A 26 -10.15 9.29 17.07
CA LEU A 26 -9.98 10.58 17.75
C LEU A 26 -8.56 11.13 17.60
N ILE A 27 -7.58 10.27 17.31
CA ILE A 27 -6.18 10.67 17.14
C ILE A 27 -5.96 11.24 15.73
N ARG A 28 -5.49 12.49 15.67
CA ARG A 28 -5.25 13.23 14.42
C ARG A 28 -4.25 12.50 13.51
N GLU A 29 -3.18 11.97 14.08
CA GLU A 29 -2.08 11.30 13.37
C GLU A 29 -2.51 9.94 12.83
N ALA A 30 -3.53 9.31 13.42
CA ALA A 30 -4.10 8.07 12.92
C ALA A 30 -5.14 8.28 11.80
N ARG A 31 -5.49 9.53 11.48
CA ARG A 31 -6.56 9.86 10.53
C ARG A 31 -6.25 9.37 9.12
N ILE A 32 -7.23 8.70 8.52
CA ILE A 32 -7.30 8.40 7.08
C ILE A 32 -8.26 9.42 6.48
N ALA A 33 -7.77 10.27 5.59
CA ALA A 33 -8.57 11.32 4.97
C ALA A 33 -8.02 11.64 3.58
N TRP A 34 -8.94 11.94 2.65
CA TRP A 34 -8.58 12.43 1.33
C TRP A 34 -7.83 13.77 1.45
N PRO A 35 -6.74 13.97 0.71
CA PRO A 35 -5.93 15.19 0.83
C PRO A 35 -6.70 16.43 0.34
N SER A 36 -6.29 17.60 0.83
CA SER A 36 -6.73 18.88 0.27
C SER A 36 -6.05 19.15 -1.08
N ALA A 37 -6.53 20.12 -1.86
CA ALA A 37 -5.87 20.52 -3.11
C ALA A 37 -4.41 20.98 -2.88
N ALA A 38 -4.14 21.64 -1.76
CA ALA A 38 -2.78 22.05 -1.38
C ALA A 38 -1.88 20.84 -1.07
N ASP A 39 -2.40 19.85 -0.34
CA ASP A 39 -1.67 18.61 -0.05
C ASP A 39 -1.44 17.80 -1.34
N MET A 40 -2.44 17.74 -2.24
CA MET A 40 -2.31 17.08 -3.54
C MET A 40 -1.21 17.73 -4.38
N LYS A 41 -1.13 19.07 -4.40
CA LYS A 41 -0.06 19.78 -5.09
C LYS A 41 1.31 19.42 -4.50
N ARG A 42 1.45 19.47 -3.17
CA ARG A 42 2.68 19.05 -2.49
C ARG A 42 3.08 17.61 -2.83
N TYR A 43 2.14 16.67 -2.80
CA TYR A 43 2.41 15.27 -3.16
C TYR A 43 2.78 15.12 -4.64
N SER A 44 2.14 15.89 -5.51
CA SER A 44 2.50 15.93 -6.94
C SER A 44 3.89 16.45 -7.17
N ASP A 45 4.33 17.47 -6.45
CA ASP A 45 5.68 18.01 -6.60
C ASP A 45 6.74 16.99 -6.14
N LEU A 46 6.46 16.22 -5.08
CA LEU A 46 7.33 15.13 -4.62
C LEU A 46 7.43 13.99 -5.65
N ILE A 47 6.31 13.60 -6.26
CA ILE A 47 6.31 12.55 -7.29
C ILE A 47 7.04 13.04 -8.54
N HIS A 48 6.77 14.29 -8.96
CA HIS A 48 7.39 14.91 -10.13
C HIS A 48 8.91 15.05 -9.97
N ALA A 49 9.39 15.45 -8.79
CA ALA A 49 10.83 15.56 -8.51
C ALA A 49 11.58 14.23 -8.73
N ARG A 50 10.92 13.09 -8.50
CA ARG A 50 11.49 11.76 -8.74
C ARG A 50 11.20 11.21 -10.13
N HIS A 51 10.07 11.59 -10.71
CA HIS A 51 9.61 11.16 -12.03
C HIS A 51 9.23 12.40 -12.86
N PRO A 52 10.19 13.09 -13.50
CA PRO A 52 9.94 14.38 -14.18
C PRO A 52 8.91 14.30 -15.32
N THR A 53 8.67 13.12 -15.87
CA THR A 53 7.65 12.90 -16.91
C THR A 53 6.23 12.79 -16.36
N ILE A 54 6.05 12.69 -15.03
CA ILE A 54 4.77 12.53 -14.36
C ILE A 54 4.43 13.85 -13.66
N GLU A 55 3.42 14.54 -14.17
CA GLU A 55 2.88 15.78 -13.57
C GLU A 55 1.43 15.55 -13.14
N GLY A 56 1.07 15.89 -11.91
CA GLY A 56 -0.29 15.77 -11.37
C GLY A 56 -0.60 14.49 -10.58
N ALA A 57 0.32 13.54 -10.51
CA ALA A 57 0.13 12.34 -9.68
C ALA A 57 0.24 12.71 -8.20
N PHE A 58 -0.77 12.46 -7.36
CA PHE A 58 -0.72 12.79 -5.92
C PHE A 58 -0.64 11.56 -5.00
N GLY A 59 -0.71 10.36 -5.55
CA GLY A 59 -0.65 9.12 -4.78
C GLY A 59 -0.75 7.88 -5.64
N PHE A 60 -0.76 6.74 -4.97
CA PHE A 60 -0.68 5.41 -5.56
C PHE A 60 -1.84 4.57 -5.04
N ILE A 61 -2.54 3.87 -5.93
CA ILE A 61 -3.65 2.98 -5.57
C ILE A 61 -3.34 1.56 -6.00
N ASP A 62 -3.59 0.61 -5.10
CA ASP A 62 -3.36 -0.80 -5.39
C ASP A 62 -4.32 -1.70 -4.59
N GLY A 63 -4.46 -2.94 -5.05
CA GLY A 63 -5.24 -3.99 -4.43
C GLY A 63 -4.44 -4.77 -3.38
N LEU A 64 -5.08 -5.11 -2.26
CA LEU A 64 -4.57 -5.99 -1.23
C LEU A 64 -5.51 -7.18 -1.04
N SER A 65 -5.08 -8.33 -1.54
CA SER A 65 -5.79 -9.58 -1.37
C SER A 65 -5.38 -10.28 -0.07
N LEU A 66 -6.33 -10.50 0.84
CA LEU A 66 -6.09 -11.14 2.15
C LEU A 66 -6.80 -12.50 2.22
N PRO A 67 -6.18 -13.51 2.85
CA PRO A 67 -6.80 -14.82 3.01
C PRO A 67 -8.00 -14.74 3.98
N VAL A 68 -9.05 -15.50 3.69
CA VAL A 68 -10.20 -15.68 4.57
C VAL A 68 -10.50 -17.16 4.78
N SER A 69 -11.16 -17.50 5.88
CA SER A 69 -11.66 -18.86 6.07
C SER A 69 -12.77 -19.19 5.07
N THR A 70 -12.97 -20.47 4.78
CA THR A 70 -14.13 -20.94 4.01
C THR A 70 -15.43 -20.55 4.73
N SER A 71 -16.44 -20.14 3.96
CA SER A 71 -17.76 -19.83 4.51
C SER A 71 -18.61 -21.10 4.56
N SER A 72 -19.52 -21.17 5.53
CA SER A 72 -20.57 -22.19 5.54
C SER A 72 -21.70 -21.86 4.55
N ASP A 73 -21.72 -20.66 4.00
CA ASP A 73 -22.67 -20.20 3.00
C ASP A 73 -22.07 -20.42 1.59
N PRO A 74 -22.69 -21.29 0.75
CA PRO A 74 -22.19 -21.59 -0.60
C PRO A 74 -22.08 -20.37 -1.52
N GLU A 75 -22.95 -19.36 -1.35
CA GLU A 75 -22.89 -18.15 -2.17
C GLU A 75 -21.66 -17.30 -1.81
N VAL A 76 -21.38 -17.17 -0.52
CA VAL A 76 -20.22 -16.44 0.00
C VAL A 76 -18.92 -17.20 -0.30
N GLU A 77 -18.95 -18.52 -0.19
CA GLU A 77 -17.84 -19.41 -0.56
C GLU A 77 -17.45 -19.18 -2.02
N GLN A 78 -18.41 -19.30 -2.94
CA GLN A 78 -18.18 -19.09 -4.37
C GLN A 78 -17.73 -17.65 -4.67
N ALA A 79 -18.32 -16.66 -4.00
CA ALA A 79 -17.98 -15.25 -4.21
C ALA A 79 -16.59 -14.87 -3.68
N THR A 80 -16.00 -15.65 -2.77
CA THR A 80 -14.68 -15.41 -2.17
C THR A 80 -13.60 -16.33 -2.72
N TYR A 81 -13.97 -17.41 -3.40
CA TYR A 81 -13.00 -18.33 -4.01
C TYR A 81 -12.25 -17.66 -5.16
N ASN A 82 -10.92 -17.66 -5.06
CA ASN A 82 -10.04 -17.20 -6.12
C ASN A 82 -9.51 -18.40 -6.92
N GLY A 83 -9.99 -18.55 -8.16
CA GLY A 83 -9.63 -19.68 -9.02
C GLY A 83 -8.16 -19.76 -9.44
N TRP A 84 -7.39 -18.67 -9.33
CA TRP A 84 -5.96 -18.67 -9.62
C TRP A 84 -5.14 -19.09 -8.39
N LEU A 85 -5.49 -18.58 -7.22
CA LEU A 85 -4.76 -18.90 -5.98
C LEU A 85 -5.26 -20.18 -5.31
N HIS A 86 -6.34 -20.78 -5.81
CA HIS A 86 -6.99 -21.96 -5.24
C HIS A 86 -7.30 -21.79 -3.74
N ASP A 87 -7.71 -20.58 -3.35
CA ASP A 87 -7.89 -20.16 -1.96
C ASP A 87 -9.01 -19.11 -1.82
N HIS A 88 -9.61 -18.99 -0.63
CA HIS A 88 -10.65 -17.99 -0.35
C HIS A 88 -10.03 -16.67 0.08
N ARG A 89 -10.41 -15.59 -0.60
CA ARG A 89 -9.80 -14.27 -0.39
C ARG A 89 -10.82 -13.15 -0.42
N ILE A 90 -10.47 -12.08 0.29
CA ILE A 90 -11.13 -10.78 0.15
C ILE A 90 -10.17 -9.79 -0.48
N THR A 91 -10.73 -8.86 -1.24
CA THR A 91 -9.98 -7.78 -1.88
C THR A 91 -10.21 -6.49 -1.11
N ASN A 92 -9.12 -5.76 -0.88
CA ASN A 92 -9.12 -4.41 -0.32
C ASN A 92 -8.42 -3.51 -1.33
N VAL A 93 -8.79 -2.23 -1.39
CA VAL A 93 -8.11 -1.25 -2.26
C VAL A 93 -7.63 -0.12 -1.37
N ILE A 94 -6.35 0.21 -1.45
CA ILE A 94 -5.70 1.18 -0.56
C ILE A 94 -5.03 2.26 -1.40
N VAL A 95 -5.20 3.51 -1.01
CA VAL A 95 -4.53 4.67 -1.59
C VAL A 95 -3.43 5.16 -0.65
N PHE A 96 -2.19 5.15 -1.12
CA PHE A 96 -1.03 5.66 -0.40
C PHE A 96 -0.58 7.02 -0.95
N ALA A 97 -0.14 7.89 -0.06
CA ALA A 97 0.57 9.13 -0.38
C ALA A 97 2.09 8.91 -0.49
N PRO A 98 2.84 9.86 -1.10
CA PRO A 98 4.31 9.86 -1.11
C PRO A 98 4.97 9.97 0.27
N ASP A 99 4.25 10.42 1.29
CA ASP A 99 4.71 10.38 2.68
C ASP A 99 4.49 9.01 3.34
N GLY A 100 3.89 8.07 2.60
CA GLY A 100 3.59 6.72 3.02
C GLY A 100 2.33 6.54 3.86
N CYS A 101 1.56 7.61 4.09
CA CYS A 101 0.26 7.53 4.75
C CYS A 101 -0.81 6.96 3.82
N ILE A 102 -1.80 6.30 4.41
CA ILE A 102 -3.03 5.88 3.76
C ILE A 102 -4.00 7.06 3.71
N LEU A 103 -4.39 7.45 2.50
CA LEU A 103 -5.33 8.53 2.23
C LEU A 103 -6.79 8.05 2.22
N SER A 104 -7.01 6.84 1.69
CA SER A 104 -8.31 6.19 1.64
C SER A 104 -8.15 4.69 1.49
N ALA A 105 -9.16 3.95 1.91
CA ALA A 105 -9.22 2.52 1.68
C ALA A 105 -10.66 2.03 1.53
N ARG A 106 -10.87 1.09 0.61
CA ARG A 106 -12.03 0.21 0.62
C ARG A 106 -11.60 -1.15 1.15
N VAL A 107 -12.34 -1.67 2.12
CA VAL A 107 -12.09 -2.97 2.74
C VAL A 107 -13.26 -3.93 2.58
N ASN A 108 -12.98 -5.22 2.68
CA ASN A 108 -13.95 -6.32 2.66
C ASN A 108 -14.77 -6.43 1.36
N ALA A 109 -14.17 -6.22 0.18
CA ALA A 109 -14.85 -6.62 -1.05
C ALA A 109 -14.69 -8.13 -1.30
N PRO A 110 -15.73 -8.81 -1.82
CA PRO A 110 -15.64 -10.21 -2.21
C PRO A 110 -14.51 -10.44 -3.22
N GLY A 111 -13.80 -11.57 -3.11
CA GLY A 111 -12.67 -11.90 -3.99
C GLY A 111 -13.03 -11.98 -5.48
N SER A 112 -14.29 -12.28 -5.80
CA SER A 112 -14.85 -12.30 -7.16
C SER A 112 -15.14 -10.91 -7.75
N TRP A 113 -15.11 -9.84 -6.94
CA TRP A 113 -15.39 -8.49 -7.42
C TRP A 113 -14.14 -7.89 -8.06
N HIS A 114 -14.19 -7.67 -9.38
CA HIS A 114 -13.20 -6.89 -10.12
C HIS A 114 -12.95 -5.52 -9.47
N ASP A 115 -11.70 -5.04 -9.53
CA ASP A 115 -11.21 -3.77 -8.93
C ASP A 115 -12.07 -2.54 -9.31
N SER A 116 -12.80 -2.62 -10.44
CA SER A 116 -13.73 -1.61 -10.95
C SER A 116 -15.05 -1.46 -10.17
N ARG A 117 -15.55 -2.48 -9.47
CA ARG A 117 -16.73 -2.34 -8.57
C ARG A 117 -16.32 -2.14 -7.11
N THR A 118 -15.15 -2.67 -6.75
CA THR A 118 -14.64 -2.64 -5.38
C THR A 118 -14.31 -1.21 -4.91
N ALA A 119 -13.74 -0.36 -5.74
CA ALA A 119 -13.27 0.97 -5.31
C ALA A 119 -14.32 2.11 -5.35
N GLY A 120 -15.63 1.81 -5.32
CA GLY A 120 -16.70 2.82 -5.46
C GLY A 120 -16.55 4.08 -4.60
N HIS A 121 -16.17 3.95 -3.32
CA HIS A 121 -15.92 5.10 -2.44
C HIS A 121 -14.72 5.96 -2.89
N ILE A 122 -13.65 5.31 -3.34
CA ILE A 122 -12.44 5.99 -3.83
C ILE A 122 -12.74 6.67 -5.16
N TYR A 123 -13.56 6.06 -6.03
CA TYR A 123 -14.01 6.67 -7.27
C TYR A 123 -14.86 7.93 -7.02
N THR A 124 -15.75 7.91 -6.02
CA THR A 124 -16.47 9.13 -5.59
C THR A 124 -15.50 10.22 -5.12
N GLN A 125 -14.46 9.87 -4.36
CA GLN A 125 -13.45 10.85 -3.94
C GLN A 125 -12.61 11.39 -5.12
N LEU A 126 -12.30 10.55 -6.09
CA LEU A 126 -11.62 10.94 -7.33
C LEU A 126 -12.49 11.86 -8.21
N LYS A 127 -13.79 11.63 -8.23
CA LYS A 127 -14.75 12.45 -8.99
C LYS A 127 -15.01 13.79 -8.29
N ASP A 128 -15.39 13.75 -7.02
CA ASP A 128 -16.00 14.91 -6.34
C ASP A 128 -14.99 15.75 -5.55
N LYS A 129 -13.86 15.15 -5.15
CA LYS A 129 -12.88 15.80 -4.24
C LYS A 129 -11.50 16.02 -4.84
N THR A 130 -11.29 15.61 -6.09
CA THR A 130 -9.99 15.72 -6.74
C THR A 130 -10.09 16.73 -7.88
N PRO A 131 -9.36 17.87 -7.83
CA PRO A 131 -9.41 18.87 -8.89
C PRO A 131 -8.91 18.34 -10.24
N ALA A 132 -9.22 19.04 -11.32
CA ALA A 132 -8.68 18.73 -12.65
C ALA A 132 -7.14 18.78 -12.64
N GLY A 133 -6.50 17.91 -13.43
CA GLY A 133 -5.04 17.78 -13.48
C GLY A 133 -4.44 16.79 -12.46
N PHE A 134 -5.15 16.48 -11.36
CA PHE A 134 -4.67 15.51 -10.36
C PHE A 134 -5.17 14.08 -10.62
N PHE A 135 -4.30 13.10 -10.42
CA PHE A 135 -4.62 11.68 -10.58
C PHE A 135 -3.86 10.74 -9.63
N LEU A 136 -4.32 9.49 -9.55
CA LEU A 136 -3.63 8.38 -8.90
C LEU A 136 -2.93 7.48 -9.92
N ILE A 137 -1.78 6.94 -9.53
CA ILE A 137 -1.08 5.89 -10.27
C ILE A 137 -1.59 4.53 -9.81
N ALA A 138 -1.97 3.67 -10.75
CA ALA A 138 -2.51 2.34 -10.46
C ALA A 138 -1.94 1.26 -11.39
N ASP A 139 -2.17 -0.01 -11.03
CA ASP A 139 -1.90 -1.13 -11.93
C ASP A 139 -2.93 -1.21 -13.08
N THR A 140 -2.56 -1.89 -14.15
CA THR A 140 -3.34 -2.18 -15.36
C THR A 140 -4.70 -2.86 -15.09
N ALA A 141 -4.86 -3.50 -13.94
CA ALA A 141 -6.13 -4.09 -13.49
C ALA A 141 -7.20 -3.03 -13.15
N PHE A 142 -6.79 -1.78 -12.85
CA PHE A 142 -7.73 -0.70 -12.57
C PHE A 142 -8.33 -0.12 -13.86
N PRO A 143 -9.65 0.11 -13.90
CA PRO A 143 -10.31 0.63 -15.09
C PRO A 143 -9.88 2.07 -15.38
N ARG A 144 -9.53 2.35 -16.65
CA ARG A 144 -9.25 3.71 -17.14
C ARG A 144 -10.51 4.49 -17.51
N THR A 145 -11.63 3.79 -17.69
CA THR A 145 -12.69 4.22 -18.60
C THR A 145 -14.07 4.11 -17.96
N SER A 146 -14.39 5.05 -17.09
CA SER A 146 -15.75 5.59 -17.02
C SER A 146 -15.61 7.09 -17.35
N ALA A 147 -16.57 7.68 -18.06
CA ALA A 147 -16.48 9.08 -18.49
C ALA A 147 -16.08 10.03 -17.34
N ASP A 148 -16.57 9.73 -16.13
CA ASP A 148 -16.33 10.48 -14.91
C ASP A 148 -14.94 10.27 -14.25
N LEU A 149 -14.23 9.20 -14.59
CA LEU A 149 -12.88 8.89 -14.06
C LEU A 149 -11.77 9.15 -15.10
N THR A 150 -12.14 9.68 -16.27
CA THR A 150 -11.20 9.98 -17.35
C THR A 150 -10.08 10.89 -16.84
N GLY A 151 -8.84 10.41 -16.93
CA GLY A 151 -7.66 11.15 -16.50
C GLY A 151 -7.42 11.18 -14.99
N LYS A 152 -8.28 10.59 -14.16
CA LYS A 152 -8.11 10.52 -12.68
C LYS A 152 -7.31 9.32 -12.20
N ILE A 153 -7.17 8.30 -13.05
CA ILE A 153 -6.33 7.12 -12.82
C ILE A 153 -5.46 6.91 -14.04
N LYS A 154 -4.15 6.80 -13.83
CA LYS A 154 -3.19 6.47 -14.88
C LYS A 154 -2.53 5.14 -14.59
N THR A 155 -2.52 4.27 -15.61
CA THR A 155 -1.94 2.92 -15.53
C THR A 155 -0.93 2.71 -16.65
N PRO A 156 0.08 1.84 -16.48
CA PRO A 156 1.03 1.50 -17.53
C PRO A 156 0.32 0.98 -18.78
N LEU A 157 0.96 1.10 -19.95
CA LEU A 157 0.50 0.42 -21.17
C LEU A 157 0.41 -1.09 -20.94
N LYS A 158 -0.60 -1.72 -21.55
CA LYS A 158 -0.69 -3.19 -21.57
C LYS A 158 0.43 -3.74 -22.45
N GLU A 159 0.91 -4.95 -22.15
CA GLU A 159 2.02 -5.61 -22.88
C GLU A 159 1.83 -5.71 -24.40
N ARG A 160 0.60 -5.58 -24.91
CA ARG A 160 0.26 -5.62 -26.35
C ARG A 160 -0.44 -4.35 -26.85
N ALA A 161 -0.22 -3.21 -26.19
CA ALA A 161 -0.79 -1.96 -26.67
C ALA A 161 -0.21 -1.60 -28.04
N ALA A 162 -1.07 -1.30 -29.01
CA ALA A 162 -0.65 -0.71 -30.27
C ALA A 162 -0.02 0.66 -29.98
N LEU A 163 1.26 0.81 -30.31
CA LEU A 163 1.96 2.09 -30.23
C LEU A 163 1.64 2.91 -31.50
N GLY A 164 1.82 4.23 -31.40
CA GLY A 164 1.67 5.11 -32.57
C GLY A 164 2.56 4.70 -33.74
N GLU A 165 2.12 4.97 -34.96
CA GLU A 165 2.88 4.68 -36.19
C GLU A 165 4.20 5.49 -36.28
N ASP A 166 4.26 6.63 -35.59
CA ASP A 166 5.46 7.45 -35.46
C ASP A 166 6.41 6.88 -34.39
N PRO A 167 7.65 6.47 -34.77
CA PRO A 167 8.64 5.92 -33.85
C PRO A 167 8.97 6.83 -32.66
N ILE A 168 8.93 8.15 -32.83
CA ILE A 168 9.25 9.12 -31.78
C ILE A 168 8.14 9.14 -30.73
N GLN A 169 6.88 9.18 -31.18
CA GLN A 169 5.72 9.13 -30.29
C GLN A 169 5.61 7.77 -29.58
N ALA A 170 5.89 6.67 -30.29
CA ALA A 170 5.94 5.33 -29.71
C ALA A 170 6.98 5.25 -28.59
N ALA A 171 8.19 5.80 -28.81
CA ALA A 171 9.24 5.84 -27.80
C ALA A 171 8.83 6.68 -26.57
N GLN A 172 8.20 7.84 -26.78
CA GLN A 172 7.70 8.69 -25.69
C GLN A 172 6.60 8.01 -24.88
N GLN A 173 5.65 7.34 -25.53
CA GLN A 173 4.58 6.58 -24.89
C GLN A 173 5.14 5.43 -24.04
N LEU A 174 6.13 4.72 -24.56
CA LEU A 174 6.80 3.63 -23.84
C LEU A 174 7.58 4.17 -22.63
N ALA A 175 8.33 5.26 -22.80
CA ALA A 175 9.07 5.91 -21.71
C ALA A 175 8.14 6.38 -20.59
N TYR A 176 7.01 7.00 -20.94
CA TYR A 176 5.99 7.41 -19.98
C TYR A 176 5.37 6.20 -19.26
N SER A 177 5.05 5.13 -19.98
CA SER A 177 4.55 3.89 -19.40
C SER A 177 5.53 3.30 -18.38
N ASN A 178 6.81 3.23 -18.73
CA ASN A 178 7.86 2.74 -17.84
C ASN A 178 8.00 3.61 -16.58
N ALA A 179 7.86 4.93 -16.73
CA ALA A 179 7.84 5.84 -15.59
C ALA A 179 6.66 5.56 -14.65
N ILE A 180 5.45 5.32 -15.19
CA ILE A 180 4.27 4.95 -14.39
C ILE A 180 4.48 3.60 -13.67
N THR A 181 5.05 2.60 -14.34
CA THR A 181 5.39 1.31 -13.72
C THR A 181 6.36 1.48 -12.55
N SER A 182 7.42 2.28 -12.74
CA SER A 182 8.40 2.58 -11.69
C SER A 182 7.76 3.34 -10.53
N ALA A 183 6.95 4.35 -10.83
CA ALA A 183 6.26 5.17 -9.84
C ALA A 183 5.17 4.41 -9.07
N ARG A 184 4.76 3.20 -9.50
CA ARG A 184 3.80 2.35 -8.78
C ARG A 184 4.42 1.59 -7.60
N GLN A 185 5.73 1.34 -7.61
CA GLN A 185 6.45 0.61 -6.55
C GLN A 185 6.10 1.01 -5.09
N PRO A 186 5.82 2.28 -4.78
CA PRO A 186 5.46 2.68 -3.42
C PRO A 186 4.19 2.01 -2.90
N ALA A 187 3.19 1.77 -3.75
CA ALA A 187 2.00 1.05 -3.32
C ALA A 187 2.35 -0.37 -2.86
N GLU A 188 3.23 -1.08 -3.58
CA GLU A 188 3.70 -2.41 -3.18
C GLU A 188 4.45 -2.37 -1.84
N TRP A 189 5.30 -1.37 -1.62
CA TRP A 189 5.99 -1.21 -0.34
C TRP A 189 5.00 -0.95 0.80
N GLY A 190 3.97 -0.14 0.56
CA GLY A 190 2.87 0.09 1.50
C GLY A 190 2.13 -1.19 1.86
N MET A 191 1.79 -2.01 0.87
CA MET A 191 1.14 -3.31 1.08
C MET A 191 2.04 -4.26 1.89
N ARG A 192 3.32 -4.37 1.52
CA ARG A 192 4.30 -5.21 2.23
C ARG A 192 4.50 -4.74 3.67
N ALA A 193 4.53 -3.42 3.91
CA ALA A 193 4.65 -2.85 5.25
C ALA A 193 3.45 -3.21 6.14
N LEU A 194 2.22 -3.10 5.61
CA LEU A 194 1.01 -3.52 6.32
C LEU A 194 1.04 -5.01 6.67
N GLN A 195 1.35 -5.87 5.70
CA GLN A 195 1.41 -7.31 5.93
C GLN A 195 2.58 -7.70 6.85
N GLY A 196 3.70 -6.96 6.84
CA GLY A 196 4.85 -7.18 7.70
C GLY A 196 4.61 -6.75 9.15
N ALA A 197 3.96 -5.61 9.35
CA ALA A 197 3.69 -5.08 10.69
C ALA A 197 2.56 -5.83 11.42
N TYR A 198 1.60 -6.37 10.68
CA TYR A 198 0.40 -7.00 11.25
C TYR A 198 0.29 -8.46 10.83
N GLY A 199 0.91 -9.36 11.60
CA GLY A 199 0.90 -10.81 11.34
C GLY A 199 -0.51 -11.40 11.17
N ARG A 200 -1.52 -10.83 11.86
CA ARG A 200 -2.93 -11.25 11.72
C ARG A 200 -3.46 -11.14 10.28
N LEU A 201 -2.98 -10.19 9.49
CA LEU A 201 -3.39 -10.00 8.08
C LEU A 201 -2.86 -11.09 7.16
N ARG A 202 -1.84 -11.86 7.58
CA ARG A 202 -1.34 -13.02 6.84
C ARG A 202 -2.09 -14.31 7.15
N MET A 203 -2.89 -14.30 8.21
CA MET A 203 -3.68 -15.45 8.64
C MET A 203 -5.11 -15.33 8.10
N PRO A 204 -5.79 -16.44 7.77
CA PRO A 204 -7.18 -16.42 7.33
C PRO A 204 -8.07 -15.59 8.28
N LEU A 205 -8.71 -14.54 7.75
CA LEU A 205 -9.69 -13.75 8.48
C LEU A 205 -11.03 -14.50 8.49
N ASP A 206 -11.77 -14.42 9.60
CA ASP A 206 -13.08 -15.06 9.70
C ASP A 206 -14.07 -14.44 8.70
N ILE A 207 -14.50 -15.21 7.70
CA ILE A 207 -15.43 -14.76 6.65
C ILE A 207 -16.85 -14.50 7.17
N ASN A 208 -17.24 -15.14 8.26
CA ASN A 208 -18.59 -15.00 8.84
C ASN A 208 -18.72 -13.75 9.73
N ASN A 209 -17.61 -13.06 10.02
CA ASN A 209 -17.59 -11.82 10.82
C ASN A 209 -17.15 -10.58 10.01
N PRO A 210 -17.96 -10.07 9.06
CA PRO A 210 -17.59 -8.92 8.22
C PRO A 210 -17.36 -7.65 9.02
N VAL A 211 -18.06 -7.47 10.14
CA VAL A 211 -17.90 -6.31 11.03
C VAL A 211 -16.55 -6.36 11.74
N GLY A 212 -16.21 -7.49 12.36
CA GLY A 212 -14.94 -7.70 13.04
C GLY A 212 -13.74 -7.55 12.09
N ARG A 213 -13.84 -8.10 10.87
CA ARG A 213 -12.81 -7.89 9.83
C ARG A 213 -12.63 -6.40 9.50
N ARG A 214 -13.72 -5.65 9.36
CA ARG A 214 -13.66 -4.21 9.07
C ARG A 214 -12.99 -3.45 10.21
N VAL A 215 -13.33 -3.76 11.47
CA VAL A 215 -12.73 -3.15 12.66
C VAL A 215 -11.22 -3.43 12.70
N LEU A 216 -10.81 -4.68 12.46
CA LEU A 216 -9.40 -5.08 12.39
C LEU A 216 -8.65 -4.27 11.31
N LEU A 217 -9.18 -4.23 10.09
CA LEU A 217 -8.52 -3.55 8.97
C LEU A 217 -8.43 -2.03 9.21
N ASP A 218 -9.51 -1.38 9.65
CA ASP A 218 -9.50 0.06 9.98
C ASP A 218 -8.47 0.35 11.09
N THR A 219 -8.38 -0.51 12.10
CA THR A 219 -7.38 -0.39 13.18
C THR A 219 -5.96 -0.48 12.63
N CYS A 220 -5.64 -1.52 11.85
CA CYS A 220 -4.31 -1.69 11.24
C CYS A 220 -3.92 -0.49 10.37
N PHE A 221 -4.84 0.04 9.57
CA PHE A 221 -4.55 1.16 8.66
C PHE A 221 -4.36 2.47 9.43
N ARG A 222 -5.13 2.70 10.49
CA ARG A 222 -4.98 3.87 11.35
C ARG A 222 -3.69 3.83 12.16
N LEU A 223 -3.32 2.66 12.69
CA LEU A 223 -2.03 2.44 13.35
C LEU A 223 -0.87 2.65 12.37
N HIS A 224 -1.02 2.24 11.11
CA HIS A 224 -0.02 2.51 10.07
C HIS A 224 0.18 4.01 9.85
N ASN A 225 -0.90 4.80 9.76
CA ASN A 225 -0.80 6.26 9.66
C ASN A 225 -0.18 6.88 10.92
N LEU A 226 -0.60 6.44 12.10
CA LEU A 226 -0.05 6.90 13.37
C LEU A 226 1.46 6.69 13.42
N ARG A 227 1.91 5.47 13.12
CA ARG A 227 3.34 5.11 13.03
C ARG A 227 4.06 5.93 11.96
N THR A 228 3.48 6.09 10.77
CA THR A 228 4.10 6.83 9.67
C THR A 228 4.29 8.31 10.02
N ARG A 229 3.33 8.92 10.72
CA ARG A 229 3.39 10.34 11.11
C ARG A 229 4.27 10.59 12.33
N LEU A 230 4.21 9.74 13.35
CA LEU A 230 4.94 9.95 14.60
C LEU A 230 6.37 9.42 14.56
N ILE A 231 6.58 8.24 13.96
CA ILE A 231 7.89 7.58 13.94
C ILE A 231 8.65 7.91 12.65
N GLY A 232 7.94 8.17 11.55
CA GLY A 232 8.55 8.57 10.27
C GLY A 232 9.26 7.45 9.51
N ILE A 233 9.32 6.23 10.06
CA ILE A 233 9.96 5.08 9.43
C ILE A 233 8.98 4.42 8.48
N ASN A 234 9.06 4.82 7.22
CA ASN A 234 8.27 4.28 6.12
C ASN A 234 9.11 4.31 4.83
N GLN A 235 9.20 3.19 4.13
CA GLN A 235 10.01 3.06 2.90
C GLN A 235 9.55 4.03 1.80
N ILE A 236 8.24 4.29 1.71
CA ILE A 236 7.68 5.26 0.75
C ILE A 236 8.23 6.66 1.08
N ARG A 237 8.17 7.06 2.36
CA ARG A 237 8.69 8.34 2.83
C ARG A 237 10.19 8.46 2.60
N ALA A 238 10.97 7.42 2.90
CA ALA A 238 12.42 7.42 2.68
C ALA A 238 12.80 7.62 1.21
N VAL A 239 11.92 7.24 0.28
CA VAL A 239 12.14 7.34 -1.16
C VAL A 239 11.74 8.71 -1.72
N TYR A 240 10.65 9.32 -1.23
CA TYR A 240 10.16 10.60 -1.76
C TYR A 240 10.53 11.83 -0.91
N MET A 241 10.86 11.66 0.37
CA MET A 241 11.13 12.76 1.31
C MET A 241 12.55 12.73 1.87
N ARG A 242 13.50 12.21 1.10
CA ARG A 242 14.89 12.03 1.54
C ARG A 242 15.59 13.39 1.63
N GLU A 243 15.74 13.93 2.83
CA GLU A 243 16.65 15.04 3.14
C GLU A 243 18.04 14.45 3.41
N TRP A 244 18.97 14.63 2.48
CA TRP A 244 20.35 14.15 2.63
C TRP A 244 21.02 14.90 3.82
N GLY A 245 21.50 14.15 4.82
CA GLY A 245 22.29 14.69 5.93
C GLY A 245 21.53 15.12 7.19
N SER A 246 20.28 14.67 7.39
CA SER A 246 19.51 14.98 8.61
C SER A 246 19.73 13.96 9.73
N ASP A 247 19.56 14.38 11.00
CA ASP A 247 19.60 13.52 12.21
C ASP A 247 18.68 12.30 12.13
N SER A 248 17.64 12.37 11.29
CA SER A 248 16.73 11.26 11.02
C SER A 248 17.44 10.07 10.35
N ASP A 249 18.47 10.32 9.51
CA ASP A 249 19.23 9.27 8.81
C ASP A 249 20.18 8.52 9.75
N GLN A 250 20.76 9.21 10.74
CA GLN A 250 21.53 8.58 11.82
C GLN A 250 20.65 7.74 12.74
N PHE A 251 19.50 8.27 13.16
CA PHE A 251 18.52 7.50 13.95
C PHE A 251 18.01 6.26 13.19
N LEU A 252 17.80 6.36 11.88
CA LEU A 252 17.42 5.24 11.02
C LEU A 252 18.50 4.14 11.02
N HIS A 253 19.77 4.53 10.94
CA HIS A 253 20.86 3.57 10.96
C HIS A 253 20.99 2.88 12.32
N GLU A 254 20.83 3.63 13.41
CA GLU A 254 20.89 3.13 14.79
C GLU A 254 19.69 2.23 15.14
N LEU A 255 18.47 2.64 14.82
CA LEU A 255 17.28 1.84 15.11
C LEU A 255 17.24 0.55 14.28
N HIS A 256 17.66 0.61 13.01
CA HIS A 256 17.82 -0.60 12.20
C HIS A 256 18.89 -1.54 12.78
N SER A 257 19.95 -0.98 13.38
CA SER A 257 20.99 -1.76 14.05
C SER A 257 20.52 -2.40 15.36
N MET A 258 19.62 -1.73 16.11
CA MET A 258 19.08 -2.24 17.38
C MET A 258 17.94 -3.25 17.21
N LEU A 259 17.02 -3.06 16.27
CA LEU A 259 15.83 -3.92 16.11
C LEU A 259 16.09 -5.19 15.30
N PHE A 260 17.18 -5.22 14.53
CA PHE A 260 17.48 -6.30 13.58
C PHE A 260 18.91 -6.82 13.68
N SER A 261 19.59 -6.63 14.83
CA SER A 261 20.93 -7.19 15.10
C SER A 261 20.99 -8.68 14.75
N ASP A 262 19.96 -9.42 15.15
CA ASP A 262 19.89 -10.88 15.01
C ASP A 262 19.66 -11.34 13.55
N ILE A 263 19.09 -10.47 12.70
CA ILE A 263 18.95 -10.70 11.26
C ILE A 263 20.31 -10.53 10.58
N ARG A 264 21.12 -9.59 11.06
CA ARG A 264 22.48 -9.34 10.57
C ARG A 264 23.46 -10.44 10.99
N ASP A 265 23.30 -10.98 12.19
CA ASP A 265 24.11 -12.09 12.71
C ASP A 265 23.76 -13.43 12.03
N ASN A 266 22.53 -13.59 11.54
CA ASN A 266 22.11 -14.74 10.74
C ASN A 266 22.23 -14.54 9.21
N ASP A 267 22.71 -13.38 8.75
CA ASP A 267 22.89 -13.10 7.33
C ASP A 267 24.13 -13.83 6.80
N ARG A 268 23.90 -15.03 6.24
CA ARG A 268 24.93 -15.88 5.63
C ARG A 268 25.50 -15.30 4.32
N VAL A 269 24.96 -14.19 3.81
CA VAL A 269 25.43 -13.55 2.56
C VAL A 269 26.74 -12.77 2.78
N ARG A 270 27.05 -12.36 4.00
CA ARG A 270 28.34 -11.70 4.34
C ARG A 270 29.59 -12.53 4.01
N ARG A 271 29.47 -13.86 3.95
CA ARG A 271 30.58 -14.75 3.57
C ARG A 271 30.98 -14.62 2.10
N PHE A 272 30.10 -14.13 1.24
CA PHE A 272 30.38 -13.97 -0.20
C PHE A 272 30.93 -12.59 -0.58
N HIS A 273 30.78 -11.58 0.29
CA HIS A 273 31.27 -10.22 0.01
C HIS A 273 32.65 -9.90 0.61
N LEU A 274 33.23 -10.79 1.42
CA LEU A 274 34.55 -10.61 2.03
C LEU A 274 35.70 -11.34 1.29
N GLN A 275 35.44 -11.97 0.15
CA GLN A 275 36.48 -12.60 -0.69
C GLN A 275 36.84 -11.81 -1.96
N LEU A 276 36.30 -10.60 -2.16
CA LEU A 276 36.68 -9.75 -3.28
C LEU A 276 37.23 -8.41 -2.78
N ALA A 277 38.57 -8.30 -2.88
CA ALA A 277 39.49 -7.20 -2.54
C ALA A 277 39.95 -7.16 -1.07
N PRO A 278 41.27 -7.21 -0.77
CA PRO A 278 42.36 -6.45 -1.43
C PRO A 278 43.51 -7.34 -1.96
N GLY A 279 44.42 -6.87 -2.82
CA GLY A 279 44.75 -5.49 -3.12
C GLY A 279 45.53 -5.28 -4.42
N LEU A 280 45.39 -4.07 -4.93
CA LEU A 280 46.37 -3.39 -5.75
C LEU A 280 47.23 -2.54 -4.81
N GLY A 281 48.54 -2.67 -4.94
CA GLY A 281 49.58 -1.82 -4.38
C GLY A 281 50.90 -2.56 -4.54
N GLY A 282 51.92 -2.06 -5.20
CA GLY A 282 52.19 -0.83 -5.92
C GLY A 282 53.65 -0.97 -6.39
N THR A 283 53.99 -0.37 -7.54
CA THR A 283 55.35 -0.21 -8.13
C THR A 283 56.31 -1.39 -8.05
#